data_AF-R1DMG3-F1
#
_entry.id   AF-R1DMG3-F1
#
_cell.length_a   1.000
_cell.length_b   1.000
_cell.length_c   1.000
_cell.angle_alpha   90.00
_cell.angle_beta   90.00
_cell.angle_gamma   90.00
#
_symmetry.space_group_name_H-M   'P 1'
#
loop_
_entity.id
_entity.type
_entity.pdbx_description
1 polymer ?
#
loop_
_entity_poly.entity_id
_entity_poly.type
_entity_poly.pdbx_seq_one_letter_code
_entity_poly.pdbx_strand_id
1 'polypeptide(L)'
;MPQAHGPIPYNRYNMPTACDNVGGAWDGGDAPFFLKIRGLTPTECSADWLRNEAEWCVDERANELRLVANTAPTHAIRMQPGRPQPCAVPYSLTLPLVPTWSETVTEVPSMGPLGVTLSGVLIESTLWAVHNGFIFSDELQYGHALGPRPHYLHYHAAPPPRRGGRPADEDTLVGVALDGYPIYGPLPNTELATLDACNGRRSAAGGYQYHARTMAQVNLSEPYCGRLGGRANNWNLVLGCFHGV
;
A
#
# COMPACT_ATOMS: atom_id res chain seq x y z
N MET A 1 20.57 16.44 1.24
CA MET A 1 20.18 16.46 2.67
C MET A 1 18.72 16.04 2.73
N PRO A 2 18.31 15.04 3.53
CA PRO A 2 16.90 14.75 3.70
C PRO A 2 16.25 16.02 4.25
N GLN A 3 15.18 16.50 3.62
CA GLN A 3 14.40 17.56 4.22
C GLN A 3 13.85 17.01 5.54
N ALA A 4 14.23 17.64 6.65
CA ALA A 4 13.60 17.37 7.94
C ALA A 4 12.14 17.81 7.80
N HIS A 5 11.26 16.86 7.49
CA HIS A 5 9.83 17.08 7.55
C HIS A 5 9.50 17.34 9.02
N GLY A 6 9.29 18.61 9.37
CA GLY A 6 8.86 19.00 10.71
C GLY A 6 7.58 18.27 11.10
N PRO A 7 7.30 18.10 12.41
CA PRO A 7 6.09 17.44 12.86
C PRO A 7 4.87 18.13 12.25
N ILE A 8 4.08 17.39 11.48
CA ILE A 8 2.77 17.83 10.99
C ILE A 8 1.96 18.21 12.25
N PRO A 9 1.29 19.37 12.31
CA PRO A 9 0.55 19.78 13.50
C PRO A 9 -0.52 18.74 13.85
N TYR A 10 -0.24 17.95 14.89
CA TYR A 10 -1.07 16.86 15.38
C TYR A 10 -2.29 17.42 16.11
N ASN A 11 -3.49 17.24 15.56
CA ASN A 11 -4.72 17.31 16.36
C ASN A 11 -5.33 15.91 16.42
N ARG A 12 -5.07 15.18 17.51
CA ARG A 12 -5.44 13.76 17.72
C ARG A 12 -6.94 13.47 17.60
N TYR A 13 -7.79 14.49 17.52
CA TYR A 13 -9.24 14.35 17.53
C TYR A 13 -9.93 14.63 16.18
N ASN A 14 -9.21 15.11 15.15
CA ASN A 14 -9.77 15.45 13.83
C ASN A 14 -8.96 14.83 12.67
N MET A 15 -8.66 13.53 12.73
CA MET A 15 -8.15 12.84 11.54
C MET A 15 -9.29 12.72 10.52
N PRO A 16 -9.12 13.13 9.25
CA PRO A 16 -10.11 12.83 8.23
C PRO A 16 -10.24 11.31 8.10
N THR A 17 -11.46 10.78 8.19
CA THR A 17 -11.73 9.33 8.07
C THR A 17 -11.69 8.86 6.62
N ALA A 18 -11.83 9.78 5.67
CA ALA A 18 -11.81 9.63 4.22
C ALA A 18 -11.78 11.04 3.58
N CYS A 19 -11.49 11.10 2.29
CA CYS A 19 -11.48 12.27 1.44
C CYS A 19 -12.89 12.69 1.01
N ASP A 20 -13.82 11.72 0.87
CA ASP A 20 -15.22 11.96 0.47
C ASP A 20 -16.26 11.52 1.52
N ASN A 21 -15.83 11.18 2.73
CA ASN A 21 -16.70 11.01 3.90
C ASN A 21 -17.87 10.01 3.71
N VAL A 22 -17.65 8.92 2.96
CA VAL A 22 -18.49 7.72 3.11
C VAL A 22 -17.91 6.94 4.29
N GLY A 23 -18.64 6.88 5.39
CA GLY A 23 -18.19 6.32 6.67
C GLY A 23 -17.91 4.81 6.65
N GLY A 24 -16.87 4.39 5.95
CA GLY A 24 -16.25 3.08 6.08
C GLY A 24 -15.04 3.21 6.98
N ALA A 25 -15.22 3.10 8.30
CA ALA A 25 -14.15 2.54 9.10
C ALA A 25 -13.83 1.17 8.50
N TRP A 26 -12.55 0.77 8.44
CA TRP A 26 -12.24 -0.64 8.24
C TRP A 26 -12.77 -1.41 9.46
N ASP A 27 -14.02 -1.87 9.42
CA ASP A 27 -14.59 -2.88 10.30
C ASP A 27 -14.38 -4.30 9.71
N GLY A 28 -13.55 -4.42 8.66
CA GLY A 28 -13.22 -5.69 8.02
C GLY A 28 -14.40 -6.34 7.29
N GLY A 29 -15.51 -5.62 7.12
CA GLY A 29 -16.76 -6.11 6.55
C GLY A 29 -16.93 -5.81 5.06
N ASP A 30 -16.72 -4.56 4.64
CA ASP A 30 -17.19 -4.09 3.32
C ASP A 30 -16.17 -3.18 2.61
N ALA A 31 -14.96 -3.70 2.33
CA ALA A 31 -14.19 -3.15 1.23
C ALA A 31 -14.95 -3.47 -0.07
N PRO A 32 -15.09 -2.54 -1.04
CA PRO A 32 -15.75 -2.82 -2.32
C PRO A 32 -15.05 -3.89 -3.17
N PHE A 33 -13.90 -4.41 -2.72
CA PHE A 33 -13.09 -5.40 -3.42
C PHE A 33 -12.67 -6.55 -2.46
N PHE A 34 -12.72 -7.78 -2.99
CA PHE A 34 -12.81 -9.10 -2.33
C PHE A 34 -11.68 -9.55 -1.38
N LEU A 35 -11.13 -8.70 -0.52
CA LEU A 35 -10.15 -9.15 0.47
C LEU A 35 -10.84 -9.91 1.61
N LYS A 36 -10.90 -11.24 1.48
CA LYS A 36 -11.23 -12.14 2.59
C LYS A 36 -9.95 -12.56 3.30
N ILE A 37 -9.52 -11.78 4.30
CA ILE A 37 -8.46 -12.22 5.22
C ILE A 37 -8.98 -13.39 6.08
N ARG A 38 -8.93 -14.60 5.55
CA ARG A 38 -9.23 -15.83 6.30
C ARG A 38 -7.96 -16.33 6.98
N GLY A 39 -8.06 -16.62 8.28
CA GLY A 39 -6.98 -17.26 9.03
C GLY A 39 -6.07 -16.29 9.79
N LEU A 40 -6.64 -15.38 10.59
CA LEU A 40 -5.90 -14.43 11.44
C LEU A 40 -5.02 -15.08 12.52
N THR A 41 -4.90 -16.41 12.55
CA THR A 41 -4.02 -17.10 13.51
C THR A 41 -2.58 -17.01 13.02
N PRO A 42 -1.70 -16.31 13.75
CA PRO A 42 -0.29 -16.26 13.40
C PRO A 42 0.33 -17.66 13.35
N THR A 43 1.15 -17.94 12.34
CA THR A 43 1.89 -19.21 12.23
C THR A 43 3.26 -19.12 12.89
N GLU A 44 3.87 -17.93 12.89
CA GLU A 44 5.16 -17.62 13.51
C GLU A 44 5.28 -16.11 13.77
N CYS A 45 6.11 -15.71 14.74
CA CYS A 45 6.40 -14.30 15.02
C CYS A 45 7.90 -14.11 15.26
N SER A 46 8.49 -13.07 14.66
CA SER A 46 9.93 -12.83 14.68
C SER A 46 10.24 -11.38 14.35
N ALA A 47 11.22 -10.79 15.04
CA ALA A 47 11.68 -9.43 14.77
C ALA A 47 12.76 -9.36 13.67
N ASP A 48 13.29 -10.52 13.24
CA ASP A 48 14.45 -10.59 12.33
C ASP A 48 14.10 -11.25 11.00
N TRP A 49 13.41 -12.38 11.03
CA TRP A 49 13.11 -13.18 9.84
C TRP A 49 11.81 -13.97 10.01
N LEU A 50 10.96 -13.91 8.99
CA LEU A 50 9.77 -14.72 8.85
C LEU A 50 9.90 -15.58 7.59
N ARG A 51 9.48 -16.84 7.66
CA ARG A 51 9.30 -17.72 6.51
C ARG A 51 8.20 -17.15 5.61
N ASN A 52 8.60 -16.62 4.46
CA ASN A 52 7.67 -16.19 3.44
C ASN A 52 6.97 -17.38 2.76
N GLU A 53 5.65 -17.28 2.67
CA GLU A 53 4.79 -18.12 1.84
C GLU A 53 3.92 -17.19 0.99
N ALA A 54 4.02 -17.33 -0.32
CA ALA A 54 3.19 -16.61 -1.28
C ALA A 54 3.07 -17.45 -2.57
N GLU A 55 1.84 -17.80 -2.91
CA GLU A 55 1.50 -18.56 -4.10
C GLU A 55 0.45 -17.79 -4.90
N TRP A 56 0.80 -17.46 -6.14
CA TRP A 56 -0.08 -16.81 -7.09
C TRP A 56 -0.67 -17.85 -8.06
N CYS A 57 -1.96 -17.74 -8.32
CA CYS A 57 -2.68 -18.57 -9.26
C CYS A 57 -3.53 -17.70 -10.19
N VAL A 58 -3.52 -18.03 -11.48
CA VAL A 58 -4.34 -17.37 -12.50
C VAL A 58 -5.49 -18.29 -12.85
N ASP A 59 -6.72 -17.81 -12.65
CA ASP A 59 -7.94 -18.46 -13.13
C ASP A 59 -8.49 -17.66 -14.31
N GLU A 60 -8.04 -18.01 -15.51
CA GLU A 60 -8.46 -17.35 -16.76
C GLU A 60 -9.97 -17.51 -17.01
N ARG A 61 -10.58 -18.60 -16.53
CA ARG A 61 -12.02 -18.85 -16.71
C ARG A 61 -12.87 -17.95 -15.84
N ALA A 62 -12.38 -17.68 -14.63
CA ALA A 62 -13.03 -16.76 -13.69
C ALA A 62 -12.59 -15.29 -13.91
N ASN A 63 -11.59 -15.02 -14.74
CA ASN A 63 -10.92 -13.72 -14.86
C ASN A 63 -10.35 -13.23 -13.51
N GLU A 64 -9.72 -14.14 -12.77
CA GLU A 64 -9.23 -13.88 -11.42
C GLU A 64 -7.72 -14.14 -11.28
N LEU A 65 -7.06 -13.25 -10.56
CA LEU A 65 -5.73 -13.45 -10.00
C LEU A 65 -5.90 -13.76 -8.51
N ARG A 66 -5.44 -14.93 -8.08
CA ARG A 66 -5.57 -15.42 -6.71
C ARG A 66 -4.22 -15.47 -6.03
N LEU A 67 -4.18 -15.10 -4.76
CA LEU A 67 -3.01 -15.16 -3.91
C LEU A 67 -3.36 -15.92 -2.63
N VAL A 68 -2.52 -16.87 -2.24
CA VAL A 68 -2.47 -17.40 -0.87
C VAL A 68 -1.10 -17.01 -0.32
N ALA A 69 -1.08 -16.26 0.77
CA ALA A 69 0.17 -15.75 1.34
C ALA A 69 0.12 -15.63 2.86
N ASN A 70 1.25 -15.28 3.48
CA ASN A 70 1.34 -15.17 4.94
C ASN A 70 1.89 -13.83 5.47
N THR A 71 1.82 -12.73 4.70
CA THR A 71 2.28 -11.37 5.06
C THR A 71 3.78 -11.23 5.38
N ALA A 72 4.54 -12.32 5.40
CA ALA A 72 5.96 -12.29 5.66
C ALA A 72 6.72 -11.76 4.44
N PRO A 73 7.77 -10.96 4.61
CA PRO A 73 8.57 -10.46 3.51
C PRO A 73 9.62 -11.49 3.08
N THR A 74 10.22 -11.28 1.89
CA THR A 74 11.34 -12.12 1.39
C THR A 74 12.72 -11.63 1.84
N HIS A 75 12.77 -10.71 2.80
CA HIS A 75 13.99 -10.13 3.34
C HIS A 75 13.94 -10.07 4.87
N ALA A 76 15.10 -9.84 5.48
CA ALA A 76 15.19 -9.62 6.92
C ALA A 76 14.40 -8.38 7.34
N ILE A 77 13.74 -8.47 8.48
CA ILE A 77 12.94 -7.41 9.08
C ILE A 77 13.86 -6.56 9.94
N ARG A 78 13.67 -5.24 9.89
CA ARG A 78 14.35 -4.31 10.79
C ARG A 78 13.30 -3.57 11.59
N MET A 79 13.13 -3.97 12.85
CA MET A 79 12.15 -3.37 13.74
C MET A 79 12.66 -2.07 14.36
N GLN A 80 11.78 -1.07 14.42
CA GLN A 80 12.01 0.10 15.27
C GLN A 80 11.91 -0.32 16.76
N PRO A 81 12.77 0.22 17.64
CA PRO A 81 12.62 0.03 19.09
C PRO A 81 11.21 0.38 19.58
N GLY A 82 10.64 -0.47 20.43
CA GLY A 82 9.32 -0.25 21.03
C GLY A 82 8.11 -0.65 20.17
N ARG A 83 8.33 -1.20 18.96
CA ARG A 83 7.26 -1.75 18.11
C ARG A 83 6.98 -3.21 18.40
N PRO A 84 5.73 -3.67 18.22
CA PRO A 84 5.42 -5.10 18.34
C PRO A 84 6.14 -5.89 17.25
N GLN A 85 6.67 -7.05 17.62
CA GLN A 85 7.23 -7.98 16.63
C GLN A 85 6.14 -8.43 15.63
N PRO A 86 6.45 -8.50 14.33
CA PRO A 86 5.51 -8.97 13.34
C PRO A 86 5.36 -10.49 13.42
N CYS A 87 4.25 -10.94 12.86
CA CYS A 87 3.96 -12.35 12.67
C CYS A 87 3.62 -12.65 11.23
N ALA A 88 3.92 -13.86 10.79
CA ALA A 88 3.36 -14.41 9.57
C ALA A 88 1.89 -14.76 9.83
N VAL A 89 1.00 -14.11 9.07
CA VAL A 89 -0.45 -14.26 9.18
C VAL A 89 -0.98 -14.73 7.84
N PRO A 90 -1.48 -15.98 7.74
CA PRO A 90 -2.00 -16.51 6.49
C PRO A 90 -3.26 -15.75 6.07
N TYR A 91 -3.37 -15.50 4.76
CA TYR A 91 -4.52 -14.90 4.13
C TYR A 91 -4.62 -15.35 2.68
N SER A 92 -5.79 -15.10 2.10
CA SER A 92 -6.00 -15.25 0.66
C SER A 92 -6.62 -13.99 0.08
N LEU A 93 -6.30 -13.67 -1.15
CA LEU A 93 -6.84 -12.53 -1.89
C LEU A 93 -7.22 -12.98 -3.30
N THR A 94 -8.34 -12.46 -3.79
CA THR A 94 -8.75 -12.59 -5.18
C THR A 94 -8.84 -11.18 -5.77
N LEU A 95 -8.18 -10.97 -6.91
CA LEU A 95 -8.14 -9.73 -7.67
C LEU A 95 -8.67 -9.97 -9.09
N PRO A 96 -9.17 -8.95 -9.79
CA PRO A 96 -9.41 -9.04 -11.22
C PRO A 96 -8.11 -9.37 -11.96
N LEU A 97 -8.13 -10.38 -12.84
CA LEU A 97 -7.00 -10.68 -13.72
C LEU A 97 -6.82 -9.59 -14.78
N VAL A 98 -7.93 -9.13 -15.33
CA VAL A 98 -8.00 -8.01 -16.27
C VAL A 98 -8.84 -6.90 -15.64
N PRO A 99 -8.20 -5.85 -15.09
CA PRO A 99 -8.92 -4.73 -14.48
C PRO A 99 -9.63 -3.87 -15.51
N THR A 100 -10.82 -3.38 -15.17
CA THR A 100 -11.64 -2.52 -16.05
C THR A 100 -11.42 -1.06 -15.69
N TRP A 101 -11.07 -0.24 -16.67
CA TRP A 101 -10.86 1.20 -16.47
C TRP A 101 -12.18 1.92 -16.19
N SER A 102 -12.20 2.77 -15.16
CA SER A 102 -13.26 3.73 -14.89
C SER A 102 -12.74 5.16 -14.89
N GLU A 103 -13.50 6.06 -15.51
CA GLU A 103 -13.29 7.51 -15.40
C GLU A 103 -13.75 8.04 -14.03
N THR A 104 -14.64 7.32 -13.35
CA THR A 104 -15.01 7.60 -11.96
C THR A 104 -14.09 6.84 -11.04
N VAL A 105 -13.28 7.58 -10.30
CA VAL A 105 -12.32 7.02 -9.35
C VAL A 105 -12.99 6.65 -8.03
N THR A 106 -12.46 5.62 -7.37
CA THR A 106 -12.85 5.19 -6.02
C THR A 106 -11.80 5.64 -5.02
N GLU A 107 -12.21 6.24 -3.91
CA GLU A 107 -11.27 6.67 -2.88
C GLU A 107 -10.54 5.49 -2.22
N VAL A 108 -9.29 5.68 -1.83
CA VAL A 108 -8.59 4.73 -0.95
C VAL A 108 -9.13 4.83 0.49
N PRO A 109 -9.17 3.72 1.25
CA PRO A 109 -9.56 3.77 2.65
C PRO A 109 -8.52 4.52 3.51
N SER A 110 -8.93 5.00 4.70
CA SER A 110 -8.03 5.65 5.67
C SER A 110 -7.10 4.69 6.41
N MET A 111 -7.49 3.42 6.49
CA MET A 111 -6.71 2.32 7.05
C MET A 111 -6.84 1.10 6.15
N GLY A 112 -5.97 0.11 6.32
CA GLY A 112 -6.09 -1.16 5.61
C GLY A 112 -5.50 -1.16 4.20
N PRO A 113 -5.58 -2.32 3.54
CA PRO A 113 -4.87 -2.59 2.29
C PRO A 113 -5.40 -1.80 1.10
N LEU A 114 -4.45 -1.34 0.30
CA LEU A 114 -4.60 -0.76 -1.02
C LEU A 114 -4.15 -1.73 -2.12
N GLY A 115 -3.32 -2.69 -1.76
CA GLY A 115 -2.78 -3.69 -2.67
C GLY A 115 -1.88 -4.67 -1.95
N VAL A 116 -1.11 -5.41 -2.72
CA VAL A 116 -0.23 -6.46 -2.22
C VAL A 116 1.06 -6.51 -3.06
N THR A 117 2.19 -6.71 -2.39
CA THR A 117 3.47 -6.96 -3.08
C THR A 117 3.50 -8.33 -3.73
N LEU A 118 4.42 -8.55 -4.67
CA LEU A 118 4.62 -9.88 -5.27
C LEU A 118 4.95 -10.97 -4.24
N SER A 119 5.58 -10.60 -3.12
CA SER A 119 5.88 -11.50 -2.00
C SER A 119 4.70 -11.74 -1.04
N GLY A 120 3.54 -11.13 -1.25
CA GLY A 120 2.39 -11.31 -0.36
C GLY A 120 2.45 -10.50 0.94
N VAL A 121 3.23 -9.41 0.99
CA VAL A 121 3.11 -8.38 2.04
C VAL A 121 2.05 -7.38 1.61
N LEU A 122 1.11 -7.05 2.50
CA LEU A 122 0.07 -6.05 2.23
C LEU A 122 0.67 -4.65 2.10
N ILE A 123 0.12 -3.86 1.17
CA ILE A 123 0.42 -2.45 1.01
C ILE A 123 -0.78 -1.68 1.55
N GLU A 124 -0.61 -0.90 2.59
CA GLU A 124 -1.69 -0.22 3.33
C GLU A 124 -1.69 1.29 3.19
N SER A 125 -2.87 1.86 3.45
CA SER A 125 -3.09 3.29 3.50
C SER A 125 -2.15 3.99 4.46
N THR A 126 -1.72 5.19 4.07
CA THR A 126 -0.67 5.95 4.78
C THR A 126 -1.24 6.98 5.74
N LEU A 127 -2.54 7.27 5.65
CA LEU A 127 -3.19 8.34 6.42
C LEU A 127 -2.93 8.19 7.92
N TRP A 128 -3.32 7.04 8.46
CA TRP A 128 -3.19 6.78 9.89
C TRP A 128 -1.71 6.73 10.32
N ALA A 129 -0.84 6.13 9.50
CA ALA A 129 0.57 5.96 9.85
C ALA A 129 1.34 7.29 9.86
N VAL A 130 1.15 8.16 8.86
CA VAL A 130 1.71 9.52 8.84
C VAL A 130 1.18 10.32 10.03
N HIS A 131 -0.14 10.31 10.24
CA HIS A 131 -0.75 11.08 11.32
C HIS A 131 -0.29 10.64 12.71
N ASN A 132 0.19 9.41 12.88
CA ASN A 132 0.68 8.92 14.16
C ASN A 132 2.21 8.94 14.29
N GLY A 133 2.93 9.52 13.33
CA GLY A 133 4.39 9.57 13.45
C GLY A 133 5.12 8.32 12.97
N PHE A 134 4.42 7.40 12.28
CA PHE A 134 4.91 6.03 12.09
C PHE A 134 5.75 5.84 10.83
N ILE A 135 5.76 6.78 9.87
CA ILE A 135 6.49 6.61 8.61
C ILE A 135 7.64 7.62 8.40
N PHE A 136 8.11 8.28 9.45
CA PHE A 136 9.13 9.34 9.36
C PHE A 136 10.57 8.86 9.52
N SER A 137 10.84 7.56 9.43
CA SER A 137 12.21 7.04 9.33
C SER A 137 12.41 6.22 8.06
N ASP A 138 13.63 6.24 7.53
CA ASP A 138 14.04 5.45 6.36
C ASP A 138 13.84 3.93 6.56
N GLU A 139 13.63 3.49 7.80
CA GLU A 139 13.34 2.09 8.13
C GLU A 139 11.84 1.78 8.09
N LEU A 140 10.98 2.76 8.41
CA LEU A 140 9.54 2.60 8.52
C LEU A 140 8.78 2.83 7.21
N GLN A 141 9.41 3.45 6.20
CA GLN A 141 8.90 3.46 4.82
C GLN A 141 8.69 2.03 4.29
N TYR A 142 9.49 1.08 4.81
CA TYR A 142 9.44 -0.34 4.47
C TYR A 142 8.52 -1.13 5.40
N GLY A 143 7.65 -0.44 6.13
CA GLY A 143 6.59 -1.05 6.91
C GLY A 143 6.87 -1.27 8.38
N HIS A 144 5.81 -1.68 9.06
CA HIS A 144 5.85 -2.10 10.46
C HIS A 144 4.74 -3.12 10.72
N ALA A 145 4.79 -3.75 11.90
CA ALA A 145 3.69 -4.58 12.35
C ALA A 145 2.47 -3.71 12.71
N LEU A 146 1.26 -4.16 12.34
CA LEU A 146 0.02 -3.59 12.90
C LEU A 146 -0.02 -3.82 14.42
N GLY A 147 -0.70 -2.95 15.16
CA GLY A 147 -1.11 -3.23 16.54
C GLY A 147 -2.60 -2.96 16.77
N PRO A 148 -3.25 -3.55 17.79
CA PRO A 148 -3.04 -4.89 18.35
C PRO A 148 -3.54 -6.00 17.39
N ARG A 149 -3.44 -7.27 17.80
CA ARG A 149 -3.49 -8.51 16.98
C ARG A 149 -4.51 -8.57 15.82
N PRO A 150 -4.16 -9.25 14.71
CA PRO A 150 -2.86 -9.92 14.48
C PRO A 150 -1.78 -8.96 14.00
N HIS A 151 -0.54 -9.13 14.49
CA HIS A 151 0.59 -8.25 14.21
C HIS A 151 1.24 -8.56 12.85
N TYR A 152 0.49 -8.55 11.75
CA TYR A 152 1.11 -8.76 10.44
C TYR A 152 1.96 -7.56 10.03
N LEU A 153 2.99 -7.84 9.24
CA LEU A 153 3.79 -6.81 8.58
C LEU A 153 3.02 -6.25 7.38
N HIS A 154 3.02 -4.93 7.23
CA HIS A 154 2.50 -4.24 6.04
C HIS A 154 3.40 -3.07 5.66
N TYR A 155 3.33 -2.64 4.40
CA TYR A 155 4.09 -1.54 3.83
C TYR A 155 3.22 -0.32 3.56
N HIS A 156 3.80 0.87 3.66
CA HIS A 156 3.14 2.14 3.32
C HIS A 156 3.72 2.81 2.06
N ALA A 157 4.79 2.25 1.51
CA ALA A 157 5.45 2.72 0.31
C ALA A 157 5.98 1.52 -0.50
N ALA A 158 6.59 1.79 -1.65
CA ALA A 158 7.31 0.76 -2.40
C ALA A 158 8.32 0.03 -1.48
N PRO A 159 8.39 -1.31 -1.52
CA PRO A 159 9.31 -2.07 -0.71
C PRO A 159 10.76 -1.67 -1.04
N PRO A 160 11.67 -1.82 -0.06
CA PRO A 160 13.08 -1.66 -0.35
C PRO A 160 13.51 -2.73 -1.36
N PRO A 161 14.63 -2.51 -2.04
CA PRO A 161 15.31 -3.63 -2.66
C PRO A 161 15.56 -4.75 -1.65
N ARG A 162 15.56 -6.01 -2.13
CA ARG A 162 16.18 -7.12 -1.39
C ARG A 162 17.57 -6.69 -0.92
N ARG A 163 18.04 -7.19 0.21
CA ARG A 163 19.35 -6.84 0.80
C ARG A 163 20.46 -6.91 -0.29
N GLY A 164 20.99 -5.74 -0.69
CA GLY A 164 22.01 -5.61 -1.76
C GLY A 164 21.49 -5.35 -3.18
N GLY A 165 20.18 -5.21 -3.39
CA GLY A 165 19.55 -4.89 -4.67
C GLY A 165 19.42 -3.39 -4.95
N ARG A 166 19.08 -3.05 -6.19
CA ARG A 166 18.74 -1.67 -6.59
C ARG A 166 17.32 -1.32 -6.15
N PRO A 167 17.09 -0.12 -5.58
CA PRO A 167 15.73 0.35 -5.28
C PRO A 167 14.80 0.14 -6.48
N ALA A 168 13.55 -0.18 -6.19
CA ALA A 168 12.53 -0.28 -7.23
C ALA A 168 12.54 1.02 -8.04
N ASP A 169 12.58 0.89 -9.36
CA ASP A 169 12.46 1.97 -10.32
C ASP A 169 11.14 1.84 -11.08
N GLU A 170 10.94 2.71 -12.07
CA GLU A 170 9.70 2.77 -12.84
C GLU A 170 9.33 1.49 -13.58
N ASP A 171 10.32 0.63 -13.89
CA ASP A 171 10.13 -0.63 -14.58
C ASP A 171 9.99 -1.83 -13.62
N THR A 172 10.23 -1.60 -12.32
CA THR A 172 10.14 -2.63 -11.31
C THR A 172 8.68 -2.85 -10.90
N LEU A 173 8.11 -4.00 -11.24
CA LEU A 173 6.81 -4.44 -10.72
C LEU A 173 6.92 -4.70 -9.22
N VAL A 174 6.26 -3.87 -8.42
CA VAL A 174 6.24 -3.94 -6.95
C VAL A 174 5.13 -4.87 -6.46
N GLY A 175 3.97 -4.79 -7.09
CA GLY A 175 2.77 -5.45 -6.62
C GLY A 175 1.55 -5.20 -7.48
N VAL A 176 0.38 -5.51 -6.94
CA VAL A 176 -0.92 -5.35 -7.60
C VAL A 176 -1.85 -4.62 -6.64
N ALA A 177 -2.54 -3.59 -7.13
CA ALA A 177 -3.56 -2.87 -6.39
C ALA A 177 -4.82 -3.73 -6.23
N LEU A 178 -5.67 -3.42 -5.24
CA LEU A 178 -6.90 -4.19 -5.00
C LEU A 178 -7.89 -4.15 -6.17
N ASP A 179 -7.76 -3.16 -7.05
CA ASP A 179 -8.55 -3.03 -8.27
C ASP A 179 -7.97 -3.82 -9.46
N GLY A 180 -6.86 -4.55 -9.26
CA GLY A 180 -6.23 -5.43 -10.25
C GLY A 180 -5.13 -4.79 -11.10
N TYR A 181 -4.93 -3.47 -11.03
CA TYR A 181 -3.87 -2.81 -11.79
C TYR A 181 -2.48 -3.04 -11.17
N PRO A 182 -1.41 -3.14 -11.99
CA PRO A 182 -0.06 -3.28 -11.49
C PRO A 182 0.43 -2.00 -10.81
N ILE A 183 1.22 -2.17 -9.76
CA ILE A 183 1.93 -1.11 -9.06
C ILE A 183 3.42 -1.26 -9.37
N TYR A 184 3.99 -0.23 -9.99
CA TYR A 184 5.41 -0.14 -10.28
C TYR A 184 6.13 0.75 -9.27
N GLY A 185 7.46 0.71 -9.28
CA GLY A 185 8.31 1.58 -8.49
C GLY A 185 8.25 3.05 -8.95
N PRO A 186 8.95 3.94 -8.22
CA PRO A 186 8.90 5.37 -8.45
C PRO A 186 9.48 5.81 -9.79
N LEU A 187 8.78 6.76 -10.41
CA LEU A 187 9.26 7.53 -11.54
C LEU A 187 10.40 8.47 -11.12
N PRO A 188 11.29 8.84 -12.07
CA PRO A 188 12.19 9.97 -11.87
C PRO A 188 11.39 11.27 -11.64
N ASN A 189 11.99 12.21 -10.90
CA ASN A 189 11.30 13.47 -10.54
C ASN A 189 10.80 14.27 -11.74
N THR A 190 11.49 14.16 -12.88
CA THR A 190 11.14 14.81 -14.15
C THR A 190 9.85 14.29 -14.76
N GLU A 191 9.39 13.10 -14.38
CA GLU A 191 8.21 12.43 -14.94
C GLU A 191 7.02 12.37 -13.99
N LEU A 192 7.16 12.87 -12.75
CA LEU A 192 6.08 12.86 -11.77
C LEU A 192 4.83 13.60 -12.25
N ALA A 193 4.98 14.62 -13.10
CA ALA A 193 3.87 15.35 -13.69
C ALA A 193 3.07 14.54 -14.73
N THR A 194 3.57 13.37 -15.15
CA THR A 194 2.86 12.45 -16.05
C THR A 194 1.84 11.57 -15.32
N LEU A 195 1.90 11.53 -13.99
CA LEU A 195 0.96 10.79 -13.16
C LEU A 195 -0.34 11.56 -12.99
N ASP A 196 -1.45 10.84 -12.99
CA ASP A 196 -2.76 11.37 -12.66
C ASP A 196 -2.97 11.55 -11.14
N ALA A 197 -4.19 11.92 -10.76
CA ALA A 197 -4.54 12.11 -9.36
C ALA A 197 -4.48 10.82 -8.52
N CYS A 198 -4.72 9.65 -9.13
CA CYS A 198 -4.65 8.35 -8.47
C CYS A 198 -3.22 7.79 -8.38
N ASN A 199 -2.24 8.54 -8.90
CA ASN A 199 -0.83 8.20 -8.91
C ASN A 199 -0.46 7.10 -9.94
N GLY A 200 -1.17 7.08 -11.07
CA GLY A 200 -0.86 6.19 -12.18
C GLY A 200 -0.77 6.91 -13.53
N ARG A 201 -0.36 6.15 -14.56
CA ARG A 201 -0.29 6.58 -15.96
C ARG A 201 -0.60 5.41 -16.88
N ARG A 202 -0.93 5.70 -18.14
CA ARG A 202 -0.93 4.66 -19.18
C ARG A 202 0.50 4.39 -19.63
N SER A 203 0.86 3.12 -19.71
CA SER A 203 2.14 2.68 -20.26
C SER A 203 2.16 2.87 -21.78
N ALA A 204 3.35 2.78 -22.39
CA ALA A 204 3.50 2.83 -23.85
C ALA A 204 2.71 1.70 -24.56
N ALA A 205 2.45 0.58 -23.88
CA ALA A 205 1.63 -0.52 -24.38
C ALA A 205 0.12 -0.29 -24.22
N GLY A 206 -0.31 0.84 -23.65
CA GLY A 206 -1.72 1.25 -23.52
C GLY A 206 -2.43 0.80 -22.25
N GLY A 207 -1.82 -0.10 -21.47
CA GLY A 207 -2.32 -0.53 -20.16
C GLY A 207 -2.13 0.55 -19.10
N TYR A 208 -3.05 0.66 -18.15
CA TYR A 208 -2.90 1.57 -17.01
C TYR A 208 -2.08 0.92 -15.89
N GLN A 209 -1.25 1.71 -15.21
CA GLN A 209 -0.41 1.24 -14.12
C GLN A 209 -0.19 2.35 -13.08
N TYR A 210 -0.15 1.96 -11.82
CA TYR A 210 0.22 2.86 -10.73
C TYR A 210 1.73 2.91 -10.54
N HIS A 211 2.22 4.00 -9.97
CA HIS A 211 3.64 4.15 -9.62
C HIS A 211 3.77 4.64 -8.18
N ALA A 212 4.26 3.79 -7.28
CA ALA A 212 4.55 4.21 -5.92
C ALA A 212 5.56 5.38 -5.90
N ARG A 213 5.56 6.18 -4.83
CA ARG A 213 6.44 7.34 -4.68
C ARG A 213 7.40 7.14 -3.53
N THR A 214 8.58 7.73 -3.64
CA THR A 214 9.47 7.86 -2.49
C THR A 214 8.94 8.93 -1.54
N MET A 215 9.30 8.85 -0.25
CA MET A 215 8.94 9.87 0.74
C MET A 215 9.38 11.28 0.31
N ALA A 216 10.54 11.41 -0.33
CA ALA A 216 11.07 12.69 -0.81
C ALA A 216 10.27 13.30 -1.97
N GLN A 217 9.45 12.50 -2.65
CA GLN A 217 8.59 12.97 -3.75
C GLN A 217 7.23 13.46 -3.25
N VAL A 218 6.88 13.18 -2.00
CA VAL A 218 5.56 13.47 -1.44
C VAL A 218 5.62 14.67 -0.50
N ASN A 219 4.74 15.64 -0.71
CA ASN A 219 4.57 16.74 0.22
C ASN A 219 3.52 16.40 1.28
N LEU A 220 3.97 15.87 2.43
CA LEU A 220 3.09 15.53 3.56
C LEU A 220 2.57 16.76 4.32
N SER A 221 2.97 17.99 3.97
CA SER A 221 2.38 19.20 4.54
C SER A 221 1.04 19.56 3.89
N GLU A 222 0.73 19.01 2.71
CA GLU A 222 -0.57 19.20 2.06
C GLU A 222 -1.67 18.49 2.88
N PRO A 223 -2.90 19.03 2.89
CA PRO A 223 -4.04 18.31 3.41
C PRO A 223 -4.15 16.93 2.76
N TYR A 224 -4.40 15.86 3.53
CA TYR A 224 -4.53 14.52 2.95
C TYR A 224 -5.59 14.49 1.83
N CYS A 225 -6.74 15.12 2.07
CA CYS A 225 -7.84 15.21 1.12
C CYS A 225 -7.70 16.50 0.29
N GLY A 226 -7.99 16.45 -1.02
CA GLY A 226 -8.08 17.69 -1.81
C GLY A 226 -8.09 17.57 -3.32
N ARG A 227 -7.93 16.35 -3.89
CA ARG A 227 -7.98 16.14 -5.34
C ARG A 227 -9.31 15.56 -5.78
N LEU A 228 -9.70 15.87 -7.01
CA LEU A 228 -10.91 15.35 -7.66
C LEU A 228 -12.20 15.52 -6.83
N GLY A 229 -12.31 16.63 -6.10
CA GLY A 229 -13.46 16.92 -5.26
C GLY A 229 -13.49 16.16 -3.93
N GLY A 230 -12.39 15.52 -3.53
CA GLY A 230 -12.33 14.66 -2.35
C GLY A 230 -12.29 13.17 -2.69
N ARG A 231 -12.16 12.78 -3.96
CA ARG A 231 -12.06 11.35 -4.34
C ARG A 231 -10.64 10.82 -4.43
N ALA A 232 -9.65 11.69 -4.32
CA ALA A 232 -8.24 11.34 -4.37
C ALA A 232 -7.47 12.06 -3.26
N ASN A 233 -6.56 11.34 -2.61
CA ASN A 233 -5.67 11.94 -1.62
C ASN A 233 -4.51 12.71 -2.30
N ASN A 234 -3.87 13.62 -1.57
CA ASN A 234 -2.75 14.43 -2.05
C ASN A 234 -1.39 13.75 -1.86
N TRP A 235 -1.29 12.82 -0.91
CA TRP A 235 -0.01 12.27 -0.50
C TRP A 235 0.51 11.26 -1.53
N ASN A 236 -0.36 10.42 -2.10
CA ASN A 236 -0.01 9.55 -3.24
C ASN A 236 1.27 8.73 -3.01
N LEU A 237 1.49 8.20 -1.80
CA LEU A 237 2.68 7.40 -1.49
C LEU A 237 2.72 6.08 -2.26
N VAL A 238 1.55 5.46 -2.43
CA VAL A 238 1.36 4.32 -3.33
C VAL A 238 0.24 4.64 -4.31
N LEU A 239 -0.93 4.98 -3.78
CA LEU A 239 -2.16 5.24 -4.55
C LEU A 239 -2.85 6.50 -4.02
N GLY A 240 -3.41 7.29 -4.93
CA GLY A 240 -4.29 8.41 -4.61
C GLY A 240 -5.76 8.00 -4.50
N CYS A 241 -6.14 7.07 -5.36
CA CYS A 241 -7.47 6.50 -5.56
C CYS A 241 -7.33 5.24 -6.43
N PHE A 242 -8.43 4.55 -6.68
CA PHE A 242 -8.52 3.45 -7.63
C PHE A 242 -9.25 3.88 -8.89
N HIS A 243 -8.80 3.38 -10.04
CA HIS A 243 -9.47 3.48 -11.33
C HIS A 243 -10.23 2.22 -11.71
N GLY A 244 -9.93 1.07 -11.10
CA GLY A 244 -10.63 -0.17 -11.43
C GLY A 244 -12.03 -0.26 -10.80
N VAL A 245 -12.92 -0.96 -11.52
CA VAL A 245 -14.29 -1.34 -11.12
C VAL A 245 -14.54 -2.83 -11.32
#